data_AF-A0A3E1E1S0-F1
#
_entry.id   AF-A0A3E1E1S0-F1
#
_cell.length_a   1.000
_cell.length_b   1.000
_cell.length_c   1.000
_cell.angle_alpha   90.00
_cell.angle_beta   90.00
_cell.angle_gamma   90.00
#
_symmetry.space_group_name_H-M   'P 1'
#
loop_
_entity.id
_entity.type
_entity.pdbx_description
1 polymer ?
#
loop_
_entity_poly.entity_id
_entity_poly.type
_entity_poly.pdbx_seq_one_letter_code
_entity_poly.pdbx_strand_id
1 'polypeptide(L)'
;MSDLTPSNHADLGLEVCTYFVRNRNVLLARAELSELYVDYYLHLGAQRMKPATEATAMFKRALAGFVLHNASRPRNELTAWTINCQSPLVNLFLTGDNELGTVTGQSFEEDVKELPENLFYSDVVRRGQPKRRSTVTFAGHDPLVAAENFYNQSEQRLARYFQLAEEEFALISEHPDADLAWVRGLTPSAVRDLGKTETLVLMEKRVCRWHCGCNQTRMLEVLGPTMRQDPRVLFGDGEKLEIRCPRCGARHAVTREAMEAFVADTK
;
A
#
# COMPACT_ATOMS: atom_id res chain seq x y z
N MET A 1 19.45 7.45 13.71
CA MET A 1 18.18 6.78 13.35
C MET A 1 17.21 7.91 13.06
N SER A 2 16.76 8.10 11.81
CA SER A 2 15.84 9.19 11.49
C SER A 2 14.53 8.93 12.24
N ASP A 3 14.16 9.80 13.17
CA ASP A 3 12.84 9.74 13.77
C ASP A 3 11.81 9.93 12.64
N LEU A 4 11.06 8.86 12.36
CA LEU A 4 9.84 8.94 11.57
C LEU A 4 8.99 10.06 12.17
N THR A 5 8.26 10.82 11.35
CA THR A 5 7.13 11.57 11.89
C THR A 5 6.28 10.56 12.68
N PRO A 6 6.07 10.74 13.99
CA PRO A 6 5.32 9.77 14.77
C PRO A 6 3.93 9.62 14.17
N SER A 7 3.43 8.39 14.06
CA SER A 7 2.02 8.19 13.76
C SER A 7 1.19 8.82 14.87
N ASN A 8 0.17 9.60 14.52
CA ASN A 8 -0.74 10.15 15.52
C ASN A 8 -1.61 9.03 16.09
N HIS A 9 -1.25 8.51 17.27
CA HIS A 9 -2.00 7.45 17.94
C HIS A 9 -3.32 7.92 18.57
N ALA A 10 -3.60 9.24 18.58
CA ALA A 10 -4.90 9.77 18.98
C ALA A 10 -5.98 9.55 17.92
N ASP A 11 -5.57 9.23 16.68
CA ASP A 11 -6.47 8.78 15.63
C ASP A 11 -6.78 7.28 15.81
N LEU A 12 -8.07 6.97 15.87
CA LEU A 12 -8.56 5.60 16.13
C LEU A 12 -8.04 4.64 15.06
N GLY A 13 -7.90 5.12 13.83
CA GLY A 13 -7.45 4.35 12.67
C GLY A 13 -8.43 3.24 12.30
N LEU A 14 -8.24 2.68 11.11
CA LEU A 14 -9.08 1.63 10.58
C LEU A 14 -8.83 0.30 11.30
N GLU A 15 -9.85 -0.30 11.91
CA GLU A 15 -9.79 -1.68 12.38
C GLU A 15 -9.93 -2.68 11.21
N VAL A 16 -8.98 -3.60 11.11
CA VAL A 16 -9.02 -4.75 10.20
C VAL A 16 -9.05 -6.01 11.04
N CYS A 17 -10.07 -6.85 10.84
CA CYS A 17 -10.22 -8.11 11.55
C CYS A 17 -9.79 -9.29 10.67
N THR A 18 -9.07 -10.24 11.26
CA THR A 18 -8.80 -11.54 10.64
C THR A 18 -9.44 -12.67 11.43
N TYR A 19 -10.01 -13.63 10.71
CA TYR A 19 -10.71 -14.78 11.25
C TYR A 19 -10.19 -16.05 10.58
N PHE A 20 -10.16 -17.14 11.33
CA PHE A 20 -10.08 -18.48 10.79
C PHE A 20 -11.49 -19.02 10.60
N VAL A 21 -11.82 -19.45 9.38
CA VAL A 21 -13.10 -20.11 9.08
C VAL A 21 -12.93 -21.60 9.32
N ARG A 22 -13.46 -22.09 10.45
CA ARG A 22 -13.28 -23.48 10.89
C ARG A 22 -13.88 -24.45 9.87
N ASN A 23 -13.24 -25.60 9.70
CA ASN A 23 -13.62 -26.67 8.74
C ASN A 23 -13.49 -26.31 7.25
N ARG A 24 -13.37 -25.04 6.89
CA ARG A 24 -13.03 -24.58 5.53
C ARG A 24 -11.53 -24.40 5.33
N ASN A 25 -10.77 -24.30 6.43
CA ASN A 25 -9.33 -24.04 6.48
C ASN A 25 -8.94 -22.84 5.61
N VAL A 26 -9.57 -21.71 5.87
CA VAL A 26 -9.21 -20.44 5.22
C VAL A 26 -9.09 -19.31 6.23
N LEU A 27 -8.29 -18.32 5.89
CA LEU A 27 -8.27 -17.02 6.55
C LEU A 27 -9.23 -16.07 5.84
N LEU A 28 -10.06 -15.40 6.64
CA LEU A 28 -10.89 -14.25 6.24
C LEU A 28 -10.27 -12.99 6.83
N ALA A 29 -9.86 -12.03 6.01
CA ALA A 29 -9.61 -10.65 6.44
C ALA A 29 -10.78 -9.77 6.00
N ARG A 30 -11.25 -8.85 6.85
CA ARG A 30 -12.39 -7.96 6.57
C ARG A 30 -12.17 -6.57 7.18
N ALA A 31 -12.57 -5.53 6.45
CA ALA A 31 -12.50 -4.14 6.89
C ALA A 31 -13.56 -3.26 6.19
N GLU A 32 -13.94 -2.17 6.85
CA GLU A 32 -14.78 -1.07 6.32
C GLU A 32 -13.89 0.15 6.11
N LEU A 33 -13.59 0.51 4.86
CA LEU A 33 -12.44 1.35 4.51
C LEU A 33 -12.71 2.86 4.60
N SER A 34 -13.92 3.28 5.00
CA SER A 34 -14.35 4.68 5.00
C SER A 34 -13.37 5.64 5.67
N GLU A 35 -12.90 5.32 6.88
CA GLU A 35 -11.97 6.19 7.62
C GLU A 35 -10.64 6.36 6.88
N LEU A 36 -10.08 5.26 6.37
CA LEU A 36 -8.82 5.29 5.63
C LEU A 36 -8.94 6.04 4.29
N TYR A 37 -10.09 5.94 3.63
CA TYR A 37 -10.35 6.71 2.41
C TYR A 37 -10.48 8.21 2.70
N VAL A 38 -11.12 8.59 3.81
CA VAL A 38 -11.16 9.99 4.26
C VAL A 38 -9.75 10.51 4.46
N ASP A 39 -8.89 9.78 5.17
CA ASP A 39 -7.49 10.20 5.39
C ASP A 39 -6.71 10.36 4.09
N TYR A 40 -6.90 9.42 3.15
CA TYR A 40 -6.32 9.52 1.81
C TYR A 40 -6.76 10.80 1.10
N TYR A 41 -8.05 11.13 1.09
CA TYR A 41 -8.55 12.35 0.46
C TYR A 41 -8.09 13.63 1.18
N LEU A 42 -8.04 13.62 2.52
CA LEU A 42 -7.48 14.73 3.30
C LEU A 42 -6.01 14.96 2.94
N HIS A 43 -5.24 13.89 2.79
CA HIS A 43 -3.86 13.95 2.33
C HIS A 43 -3.75 14.54 0.92
N LEU A 44 -4.56 14.06 -0.04
CA LEU A 44 -4.60 14.66 -1.39
C LEU A 44 -4.88 16.16 -1.34
N GLY A 45 -5.88 16.57 -0.55
CA GLY A 45 -6.25 17.97 -0.36
C GLY A 45 -5.10 18.80 0.22
N ALA A 46 -4.47 18.32 1.28
CA ALA A 46 -3.31 18.97 1.91
C ALA A 46 -2.14 19.16 0.93
N GLN A 47 -1.93 18.19 0.04
CA GLN A 47 -0.87 18.23 -0.98
C GLN A 47 -1.30 18.85 -2.32
N ARG A 48 -2.54 19.35 -2.39
CA ARG A 48 -3.16 19.93 -3.60
C ARG A 48 -3.03 19.00 -4.81
N MET A 49 -3.18 17.70 -4.58
CA MET A 49 -3.16 16.67 -5.61
C MET A 49 -4.58 16.42 -6.11
N LYS A 50 -4.74 16.26 -7.42
CA LYS A 50 -6.03 16.02 -8.08
C LYS A 50 -5.87 14.92 -9.14
N PRO A 51 -5.60 13.68 -8.73
CA PRO A 51 -5.55 12.55 -9.67
C PRO A 51 -6.87 12.42 -10.43
N ALA A 52 -6.84 11.84 -11.63
CA ALA A 52 -8.07 11.62 -12.39
C ALA A 52 -9.03 10.70 -11.62
N THR A 53 -10.33 10.84 -11.89
CA THR A 53 -11.38 10.04 -11.22
C THR A 53 -11.15 8.54 -11.39
N GLU A 54 -10.75 8.10 -12.58
CA GLU A 54 -10.47 6.69 -12.87
C GLU A 54 -9.26 6.18 -12.09
N ALA A 55 -8.13 6.90 -12.12
CA ALA A 55 -6.94 6.58 -11.33
C ALA A 55 -7.23 6.55 -9.83
N THR A 56 -8.07 7.46 -9.35
CA THR A 56 -8.52 7.50 -7.95
C THR A 56 -9.35 6.28 -7.58
N ALA A 57 -10.29 5.88 -8.44
CA ALA A 57 -11.12 4.70 -8.21
C ALA A 57 -10.26 3.42 -8.20
N MET A 58 -9.33 3.29 -9.14
CA MET A 58 -8.35 2.20 -9.16
C MET A 58 -7.47 2.21 -7.90
N PHE A 59 -6.99 3.37 -7.48
CA PHE A 59 -6.17 3.48 -6.27
C PHE A 59 -6.93 3.08 -5.00
N LYS A 60 -8.18 3.55 -4.79
CA LYS A 60 -9.02 3.13 -3.66
C LYS A 60 -9.18 1.61 -3.64
N ARG A 61 -9.47 1.03 -4.80
CA ARG A 61 -9.65 -0.42 -4.95
C ARG A 61 -8.36 -1.19 -4.66
N ALA A 62 -7.21 -0.71 -5.11
CA ALA A 62 -5.90 -1.27 -4.78
C ALA A 62 -5.58 -1.14 -3.27
N LEU A 63 -5.93 -0.01 -2.66
CA LEU A 63 -5.75 0.25 -1.23
C LEU A 63 -6.54 -0.74 -0.37
N ALA A 64 -7.80 -1.00 -0.69
CA ALA A 64 -8.58 -2.03 -0.01
C ALA A 64 -7.90 -3.41 -0.07
N GLY A 65 -7.50 -3.84 -1.27
CA GLY A 65 -6.79 -5.10 -1.46
C GLY A 65 -5.47 -5.16 -0.67
N PHE A 66 -4.71 -4.07 -0.68
CA PHE A 66 -3.42 -3.96 -0.02
C PHE A 66 -3.54 -4.02 1.50
N VAL A 67 -4.52 -3.33 2.08
CA VAL A 67 -4.81 -3.36 3.53
C VAL A 67 -5.16 -4.77 3.99
N LEU A 68 -6.05 -5.46 3.26
CA LEU A 68 -6.45 -6.83 3.56
C LEU A 68 -5.28 -7.82 3.38
N HIS A 69 -4.48 -7.63 2.34
CA HIS A 69 -3.25 -8.41 2.15
C HIS A 69 -2.33 -8.22 3.35
N ASN A 70 -1.99 -7.00 3.73
CA ASN A 70 -1.13 -6.70 4.88
C ASN A 70 -1.65 -7.34 6.18
N ALA A 71 -2.96 -7.27 6.44
CA ALA A 71 -3.56 -7.92 7.60
C ALA A 71 -3.43 -9.46 7.58
N SER A 72 -3.40 -10.09 6.40
CA SER A 72 -3.14 -11.53 6.22
C SER A 72 -1.66 -11.92 6.35
N ARG A 73 -0.75 -10.93 6.38
CA ARG A 73 0.70 -11.14 6.46
C ARG A 73 1.24 -11.05 7.90
N PRO A 74 2.44 -11.60 8.17
CA PRO A 74 3.11 -11.43 9.46
C PRO A 74 3.35 -9.96 9.84
N ARG A 75 3.38 -9.69 11.16
CA ARG A 75 3.56 -8.35 11.74
C ARG A 75 4.89 -7.69 11.38
N ASN A 76 5.95 -8.47 11.17
CA ASN A 76 7.30 -7.98 10.91
C ASN A 76 7.63 -7.81 9.41
N GLU A 77 6.61 -7.62 8.58
CA GLU A 77 6.77 -7.36 7.14
C GLU A 77 6.52 -5.89 6.81
N LEU A 78 7.43 -5.34 6.01
CA LEU A 78 7.19 -4.17 5.18
C LEU A 78 6.87 -4.66 3.77
N THR A 79 5.74 -4.21 3.23
CA THR A 79 5.27 -4.62 1.90
C THR A 79 5.17 -3.40 0.99
N ALA A 80 5.42 -3.58 -0.30
CA ALA A 80 5.04 -2.61 -1.31
C ALA A 80 4.46 -3.29 -2.55
N TRP A 81 3.42 -2.70 -3.11
CA TRP A 81 2.86 -3.08 -4.41
C TRP A 81 3.13 -1.99 -5.43
N THR A 82 3.56 -2.40 -6.62
CA THR A 82 3.53 -1.56 -7.82
C THR A 82 2.68 -2.25 -8.85
N ILE A 83 1.59 -1.62 -9.26
CA ILE A 83 0.66 -2.14 -10.26
C ILE A 83 0.73 -1.23 -11.47
N ASN A 84 1.30 -1.73 -12.56
CA ASN A 84 1.41 -1.04 -13.82
C ASN A 84 0.30 -1.54 -14.75
N CYS A 85 -0.66 -0.66 -15.05
CA CYS A 85 -1.74 -0.90 -15.99
C CYS A 85 -1.45 -0.19 -17.31
N GLN A 86 -1.76 -0.86 -18.42
CA GLN A 86 -1.58 -0.34 -19.79
C GLN A 86 -2.86 0.29 -20.35
N SER A 87 -4.02 0.07 -19.72
CA SER A 87 -5.29 0.68 -20.11
C SER A 87 -6.22 0.80 -18.88
N PRO A 88 -6.42 2.01 -18.32
CA PRO A 88 -5.69 3.24 -18.62
C PRO A 88 -4.19 3.08 -18.28
N LEU A 89 -3.33 3.90 -18.91
CA LEU A 89 -1.90 3.91 -18.62
C LEU A 89 -1.65 4.58 -17.27
N VAL A 90 -1.52 3.77 -16.21
CA VAL A 90 -1.38 4.24 -14.82
C VAL A 90 -0.48 3.32 -14.01
N ASN A 91 0.32 3.89 -13.12
CA ASN A 91 1.05 3.17 -12.09
C ASN A 91 0.41 3.41 -10.73
N LEU A 92 0.03 2.36 -10.01
CA LEU A 92 -0.40 2.44 -8.62
C LEU A 92 0.74 1.97 -7.73
N PHE A 93 1.17 2.81 -6.79
CA PHE A 93 2.15 2.43 -5.78
C PHE A 93 1.51 2.44 -4.41
N LEU A 94 1.65 1.34 -3.66
CA LEU A 94 1.23 1.24 -2.28
C LEU A 94 2.36 0.66 -1.45
N THR A 95 2.47 1.09 -0.19
CA THR A 95 3.41 0.50 0.75
C THR A 95 2.87 0.55 2.16
N GLY A 96 3.24 -0.43 2.97
CA GLY A 96 2.75 -0.59 4.32
C GLY A 96 3.77 -1.23 5.22
N ASP A 97 3.69 -0.88 6.49
CA ASP A 97 4.49 -1.41 7.59
C ASP A 97 3.53 -2.06 8.58
N ASN A 98 3.58 -3.39 8.68
CA ASN A 98 2.70 -4.13 9.58
C ASN A 98 3.08 -4.01 11.06
N GLU A 99 4.32 -3.61 11.36
CA GLU A 99 4.78 -3.41 12.73
C GLU A 99 4.18 -2.12 13.28
N LEU A 100 4.18 -1.06 12.44
CA LEU A 100 3.61 0.25 12.79
C LEU A 100 2.10 0.37 12.50
N GLY A 101 1.54 -0.53 11.69
CA GLY A 101 0.14 -0.45 11.27
C GLY A 101 -0.12 0.76 10.37
N THR A 102 0.81 1.06 9.46
CA THR A 102 0.73 2.22 8.58
C THR A 102 0.70 1.81 7.12
N VAL A 103 -0.10 2.51 6.32
CA VAL A 103 -0.15 2.37 4.85
C VAL A 103 -0.09 3.74 4.19
N THR A 104 0.44 3.79 2.98
CA THR A 104 0.39 4.97 2.12
C THR A 104 0.54 4.55 0.66
N GLY A 105 0.38 5.50 -0.25
CA GLY A 105 0.58 5.26 -1.67
C GLY A 105 0.23 6.47 -2.52
N GLN A 106 0.35 6.28 -3.82
CA GLN A 106 -0.05 7.27 -4.82
C GLN A 106 -0.29 6.59 -6.18
N SER A 107 -1.15 7.21 -6.99
CA SER A 107 -1.26 6.94 -8.44
C SER A 107 -0.36 7.88 -9.25
N PHE A 108 0.27 7.33 -10.30
CA PHE A 108 1.06 8.06 -11.27
C PHE A 108 0.40 7.93 -12.64
N GLU A 109 0.10 9.07 -13.24
CA GLU A 109 -0.57 9.20 -14.55
C GLU A 109 0.36 9.86 -15.59
N GLU A 110 1.46 10.45 -15.11
CA GLU A 110 2.51 11.09 -15.92
C GLU A 110 3.77 10.22 -15.87
N ASP A 111 4.56 10.26 -16.94
CA ASP A 111 5.82 9.50 -17.08
C ASP A 111 5.69 7.99 -16.77
N VAL A 112 4.49 7.44 -17.01
CA VAL A 112 4.22 6.01 -16.87
C VAL A 112 4.79 5.28 -18.08
N LYS A 113 5.61 4.27 -17.81
CA LYS A 113 6.21 3.45 -18.87
C LYS A 113 5.15 2.55 -19.52
N GLU A 114 5.02 2.66 -20.84
CA GLU A 114 4.31 1.68 -21.66
C GLU A 114 5.10 0.37 -21.73
N LEU A 115 4.38 -0.74 -21.54
CA LEU A 115 4.92 -2.09 -21.54
C LEU A 115 4.02 -3.01 -22.38
N PRO A 116 4.52 -4.17 -22.84
CA PRO A 116 3.70 -5.09 -23.64
C PRO A 116 2.48 -5.65 -22.88
N GLU A 117 2.56 -5.71 -21.55
CA GLU A 117 1.55 -6.31 -20.68
C GLU A 117 1.47 -5.53 -19.36
N ASN A 118 0.35 -5.66 -18.65
CA ASN A 118 0.26 -5.15 -17.28
C ASN A 118 1.17 -5.95 -16.34
N LEU A 119 1.75 -5.29 -15.34
CA LEU A 119 2.64 -5.92 -14.38
C LEU A 119 2.24 -5.61 -12.94
N PHE A 120 2.25 -6.64 -12.10
CA PHE A 120 2.09 -6.52 -10.66
C PHE A 120 3.39 -6.93 -9.97
N TYR A 121 3.98 -5.99 -9.25
CA TYR A 121 5.16 -6.21 -8.42
C TYR A 121 4.76 -6.24 -6.96
N SER A 122 5.26 -7.23 -6.22
CA SER A 122 5.16 -7.29 -4.76
C SER A 122 6.55 -7.36 -4.16
N ASP A 123 6.93 -6.34 -3.39
CA ASP A 123 8.15 -6.31 -2.59
C ASP A 123 7.83 -6.65 -1.14
N VAL A 124 8.64 -7.50 -0.53
CA VAL A 124 8.58 -7.81 0.90
C VAL A 124 9.95 -7.62 1.51
N VAL A 125 10.00 -6.82 2.58
CA VAL A 125 11.18 -6.57 3.41
C VAL A 125 10.90 -7.09 4.82
N ARG A 126 11.84 -7.87 5.34
CA ARG A 126 11.86 -8.29 6.75
C ARG A 126 13.22 -7.95 7.34
N ARG A 127 13.24 -7.54 8.61
CA ARG A 127 14.49 -7.19 9.31
C ARG A 127 15.48 -8.37 9.27
N GLY A 128 16.71 -8.09 8.83
CA GLY A 128 17.78 -9.09 8.75
C GLY A 128 17.66 -10.08 7.58
N GLN A 129 16.70 -9.88 6.66
CA GLN A 129 16.56 -10.70 5.46
C GLN A 129 16.71 -9.87 4.19
N PRO A 130 17.20 -10.47 3.09
CA PRO A 130 17.20 -9.81 1.79
C PRO A 130 15.78 -9.42 1.37
N LYS A 131 15.65 -8.27 0.70
CA LYS A 131 14.40 -7.88 0.04
C LYS A 131 14.01 -8.96 -0.97
N ARG A 132 12.75 -9.37 -0.95
CA ARG A 132 12.17 -10.30 -1.94
C ARG A 132 11.23 -9.53 -2.85
N ARG A 133 11.28 -9.82 -4.14
CA ARG A 133 10.38 -9.27 -5.15
C ARG A 133 9.74 -10.40 -5.96
N SER A 134 8.44 -10.32 -6.12
CA SER A 134 7.66 -11.13 -7.06
C SER A 134 7.12 -10.24 -8.16
N THR A 135 7.04 -10.77 -9.37
CA THR A 135 6.48 -10.09 -10.54
C THR A 135 5.56 -11.05 -11.26
N VAL A 136 4.34 -10.62 -11.57
CA VAL A 136 3.38 -11.39 -12.37
C VAL A 136 2.75 -10.48 -13.42
N THR A 137 2.32 -11.06 -14.53
CA THR A 137 1.46 -10.39 -15.52
C THR A 137 0.00 -10.61 -15.17
N PHE A 138 -0.87 -9.69 -15.59
CA PHE A 138 -2.32 -9.81 -15.42
C PHE A 138 -3.08 -9.12 -16.56
N ALA A 139 -4.36 -9.49 -16.74
CA ALA A 139 -5.24 -8.90 -17.74
C ALA A 139 -6.27 -7.96 -17.09
N GLY A 140 -6.79 -7.01 -17.88
CA GLY A 140 -7.77 -6.03 -17.42
C GLY A 140 -7.15 -4.87 -16.63
N HIS A 141 -7.99 -4.12 -15.94
CA HIS A 141 -7.59 -2.90 -15.21
C HIS A 141 -7.95 -2.97 -13.71
N ASP A 142 -8.38 -4.13 -13.24
CA ASP A 142 -8.86 -4.31 -11.88
C ASP A 142 -7.70 -4.69 -10.93
N PRO A 143 -7.35 -3.83 -9.95
CA PRO A 143 -6.24 -4.10 -9.04
C PRO A 143 -6.44 -5.31 -8.14
N LEU A 144 -7.68 -5.69 -7.80
CA LEU A 144 -7.92 -6.89 -7.00
C LEU A 144 -7.72 -8.15 -7.83
N VAL A 145 -8.12 -8.15 -9.10
CA VAL A 145 -7.81 -9.25 -10.02
C VAL A 145 -6.30 -9.39 -10.23
N ALA A 146 -5.58 -8.27 -10.31
CA ALA A 146 -4.10 -8.28 -10.35
C ALA A 146 -3.52 -8.94 -9.08
N ALA A 147 -4.06 -8.59 -7.90
CA ALA A 147 -3.65 -9.21 -6.64
C ALA A 147 -4.00 -10.71 -6.58
N GLU A 148 -5.18 -11.15 -7.04
CA GLU A 148 -5.54 -12.57 -7.12
C GLU A 148 -4.60 -13.36 -8.04
N ASN A 149 -4.19 -12.78 -9.18
CA ASN A 149 -3.18 -13.37 -10.06
C ASN A 149 -1.82 -13.51 -9.37
N PHE A 150 -1.42 -12.50 -8.59
CA PHE A 150 -0.22 -12.58 -7.75
C PHE A 150 -0.31 -13.72 -6.73
N TYR A 151 -1.46 -13.88 -6.06
CA TYR A 151 -1.65 -14.99 -5.12
C TYR A 151 -1.55 -16.34 -5.80
N ASN A 152 -2.19 -16.49 -6.96
CA ASN A 152 -2.19 -17.74 -7.72
C ASN A 152 -0.78 -18.12 -8.24
N GLN A 153 -0.03 -17.16 -8.79
CA GLN A 153 1.26 -17.45 -9.44
C GLN A 153 2.44 -17.40 -8.47
N SER A 154 2.49 -16.41 -7.58
CA SER A 154 3.67 -16.15 -6.72
C SER A 154 3.50 -16.73 -5.32
N GLU A 155 2.35 -16.52 -4.67
CA GLU A 155 2.08 -17.12 -3.35
C GLU A 155 1.64 -18.58 -3.46
N GLN A 156 1.30 -19.05 -4.67
CA GLN A 156 0.88 -20.40 -5.00
C GLN A 156 -0.25 -20.93 -4.10
N ARG A 157 -1.22 -20.04 -3.82
CA ARG A 157 -2.42 -20.37 -3.05
C ARG A 157 -3.59 -19.54 -3.52
N LEU A 158 -4.80 -20.10 -3.39
CA LEU A 158 -6.00 -19.40 -3.77
C LEU A 158 -6.26 -18.23 -2.82
N ALA A 159 -6.47 -17.05 -3.40
CA ALA A 159 -7.02 -15.90 -2.71
C ALA A 159 -8.14 -15.29 -3.56
N ARG A 160 -9.18 -14.82 -2.89
CA ARG A 160 -10.32 -14.14 -3.52
C ARG A 160 -10.69 -12.89 -2.73
N TYR A 161 -10.85 -11.78 -3.42
CA TYR A 161 -11.34 -10.55 -2.85
C TYR A 161 -12.83 -10.36 -3.15
N PHE A 162 -13.54 -9.78 -2.19
CA PHE A 162 -14.96 -9.50 -2.28
C PHE A 162 -15.21 -8.07 -1.85
N GLN A 163 -15.87 -7.31 -2.71
CA GLN A 163 -16.51 -6.06 -2.30
C GLN A 163 -17.87 -6.41 -1.72
N LEU A 164 -18.01 -6.20 -0.41
CA LEU A 164 -19.24 -6.50 0.30
C LEU A 164 -20.17 -5.29 0.20
N ALA A 165 -19.71 -4.09 0.54
CA ALA A 165 -20.46 -2.84 0.43
C ALA A 165 -19.71 -1.85 -0.47
N GLU A 166 -20.15 -0.59 -0.51
CA GLU A 166 -19.41 0.46 -1.23
C GLU A 166 -17.96 0.55 -0.76
N GLU A 167 -17.73 0.52 0.57
CA GLU A 167 -16.40 0.66 1.17
C GLU A 167 -16.00 -0.54 2.05
N GLU A 168 -16.85 -1.56 2.15
CA GLU A 168 -16.57 -2.79 2.88
C GLU A 168 -15.97 -3.87 1.98
N PHE A 169 -14.81 -4.41 2.36
CA PHE A 169 -14.11 -5.45 1.59
C PHE A 169 -13.70 -6.64 2.46
N ALA A 170 -13.56 -7.79 1.81
CA ALA A 170 -13.04 -9.00 2.41
C ALA A 170 -12.04 -9.71 1.48
N LEU A 171 -11.09 -10.40 2.10
CA LEU A 171 -10.14 -11.31 1.45
C LEU A 171 -10.33 -12.69 2.08
N ILE A 172 -10.58 -13.70 1.25
CA ILE A 172 -10.49 -15.11 1.62
C ILE A 172 -9.18 -15.65 1.06
N SER A 173 -8.33 -16.22 1.90
CA SER A 173 -7.10 -16.86 1.46
C SER A 173 -6.99 -18.29 2.00
N GLU A 174 -6.56 -19.19 1.13
CA GLU A 174 -6.32 -20.60 1.41
C GLU A 174 -5.23 -20.78 2.49
N HIS A 175 -5.54 -21.66 3.45
CA HIS A 175 -4.55 -22.35 4.28
C HIS A 175 -4.41 -23.80 3.79
N PRO A 176 -3.40 -24.56 4.26
CA PRO A 176 -3.33 -25.98 3.98
C PRO A 176 -4.66 -26.69 4.26
N ASP A 177 -5.00 -27.63 3.37
CA ASP A 177 -6.23 -28.43 3.43
C ASP A 177 -7.53 -27.63 3.31
N ALA A 178 -7.50 -26.48 2.60
CA ALA A 178 -8.70 -25.70 2.33
C ALA A 178 -9.73 -26.44 1.47
N ASP A 179 -11.01 -26.19 1.74
CA ASP A 179 -12.12 -26.59 0.87
C ASP A 179 -12.16 -25.68 -0.37
N LEU A 180 -11.31 -25.99 -1.37
CA LEU A 180 -11.16 -25.17 -2.57
C LEU A 180 -12.43 -25.08 -3.42
N ALA A 181 -13.27 -26.12 -3.41
CA ALA A 181 -14.54 -26.09 -4.12
C ALA A 181 -15.48 -25.05 -3.49
N TRP A 182 -15.56 -25.02 -2.16
CA TRP A 182 -16.30 -24.00 -1.44
C TRP A 182 -15.73 -22.60 -1.68
N VAL A 183 -14.41 -22.42 -1.59
CA VAL A 183 -13.78 -21.10 -1.81
C VAL A 183 -14.10 -20.57 -3.21
N ARG A 184 -14.05 -21.42 -4.25
CA ARG A 184 -14.40 -21.02 -5.63
C ARG A 184 -15.89 -20.71 -5.80
N GLY A 185 -16.76 -21.36 -5.02
CA GLY A 185 -18.21 -21.14 -5.04
C GLY A 185 -18.70 -19.90 -4.28
N LEU A 186 -17.84 -19.23 -3.51
CA LEU A 186 -18.23 -18.05 -2.73
C LEU A 186 -18.70 -16.88 -3.60
N THR A 187 -19.75 -16.22 -3.14
CA THR A 187 -20.30 -14.97 -3.68
C THR A 187 -20.16 -13.85 -2.64
N PRO A 188 -20.24 -12.56 -3.03
CA PRO A 188 -20.19 -11.46 -2.06
C PRO A 188 -21.26 -11.56 -0.96
N SER A 189 -22.48 -11.98 -1.30
CA SER A 189 -23.55 -12.19 -0.31
C SER A 189 -23.23 -13.31 0.67
N ALA A 190 -22.70 -14.44 0.17
CA ALA A 190 -22.27 -15.55 1.03
C ALA A 190 -21.15 -15.13 1.98
N VAL A 191 -20.16 -14.37 1.50
CA VAL A 191 -19.04 -13.87 2.31
C VAL A 191 -19.53 -12.91 3.40
N ARG A 192 -20.46 -12.01 3.06
CA ARG A 192 -21.08 -11.08 4.02
C ARG A 192 -21.74 -11.83 5.18
N ASP A 193 -22.41 -12.94 4.90
CA ASP A 193 -23.18 -13.72 5.86
C ASP A 193 -22.40 -14.88 6.52
N LEU A 194 -21.08 -14.99 6.33
CA LEU A 194 -20.27 -16.10 6.88
C LEU A 194 -20.41 -16.28 8.39
N GLY A 195 -20.57 -15.21 9.16
CA GLY A 195 -20.76 -15.29 10.62
C GLY A 195 -22.08 -15.98 11.03
N LYS A 196 -23.02 -16.17 10.09
CA LYS A 196 -24.29 -16.87 10.31
C LYS A 196 -24.24 -18.32 9.82
N THR A 197 -23.41 -18.60 8.82
CA THR A 197 -23.39 -19.90 8.11
C THR A 197 -22.18 -20.75 8.46
N GLU A 198 -21.11 -20.15 8.95
CA GLU A 198 -19.84 -20.81 9.27
C GLU A 198 -19.37 -20.43 10.69
N THR A 199 -18.46 -21.23 11.25
CA THR A 199 -17.83 -20.90 12.54
C THR A 199 -16.59 -20.04 12.33
N LEU A 200 -16.69 -18.76 12.68
CA LEU A 200 -15.57 -17.82 12.62
C LEU A 200 -14.84 -17.75 13.96
N VAL A 201 -13.53 -17.99 13.94
CA VAL A 201 -12.65 -17.80 15.09
C VAL A 201 -11.83 -16.55 14.86
N LEU A 202 -12.04 -15.50 15.67
CA LEU A 202 -11.23 -14.28 15.60
C LEU A 202 -9.77 -14.63 15.89
N MET A 203 -8.88 -14.28 14.95
CA MET A 203 -7.43 -14.46 15.11
C MET A 203 -6.80 -13.17 15.62
N GLU A 204 -7.13 -12.05 14.97
CA GLU A 204 -6.47 -10.78 15.25
C GLU A 204 -7.35 -9.58 14.88
N LYS A 205 -7.18 -8.49 15.63
CA LYS A 205 -7.60 -7.14 15.27
C LYS A 205 -6.36 -6.29 15.06
N ARG A 206 -6.24 -5.64 13.90
CA ARG A 206 -5.16 -4.71 13.59
C ARG A 206 -5.72 -3.33 13.37
N VAL A 207 -4.97 -2.31 13.76
CA VAL A 207 -5.27 -0.93 13.39
C VAL A 207 -4.35 -0.52 12.26
N CYS A 208 -4.93 0.04 11.20
CA CYS A 208 -4.25 0.53 10.02
C CYS A 208 -4.47 2.04 9.89
N ARG A 209 -3.43 2.80 9.57
CA ARG A 209 -3.50 4.27 9.44
C ARG A 209 -2.88 4.74 8.14
N TRP A 210 -3.43 5.80 7.55
CA TRP A 210 -2.77 6.50 6.46
C TRP A 210 -1.57 7.28 7.00
N HIS A 211 -0.36 6.78 6.78
CA HIS A 211 0.85 7.46 7.22
C HIS A 211 2.07 7.06 6.40
N CYS A 212 2.73 8.04 5.79
CA CYS A 212 3.95 7.82 5.02
C CYS A 212 5.20 7.86 5.92
N GLY A 213 5.23 8.73 6.93
CA GLY A 213 6.44 9.00 7.71
C GLY A 213 7.53 9.76 6.93
N CYS A 214 7.19 10.42 5.81
CA CYS A 214 8.08 11.40 5.19
C CYS A 214 8.14 12.68 6.04
N ASN A 215 9.32 13.29 6.10
CA ASN A 215 9.56 14.55 6.79
C ASN A 215 10.73 15.30 6.15
N GLN A 216 10.97 16.52 6.61
CA GLN A 216 12.04 17.36 6.10
C GLN A 216 13.40 16.66 6.20
N THR A 217 13.76 16.13 7.37
CA THR A 217 15.04 15.45 7.62
C THR A 217 15.30 14.34 6.60
N ARG A 218 14.32 13.49 6.31
CA ARG A 218 14.44 12.42 5.31
C ARG A 218 14.65 12.95 3.89
N MET A 219 14.04 14.07 3.54
CA MET A 219 14.29 14.69 2.24
C MET A 219 15.73 15.21 2.16
N LEU A 220 16.24 15.80 3.24
CA LEU A 220 17.64 16.24 3.32
C LEU A 220 18.61 15.05 3.25
N GLU A 221 18.31 13.93 3.93
CA GLU A 221 19.10 12.69 3.85
C GLU A 221 19.19 12.15 2.42
N VAL A 222 18.07 12.14 1.68
CA VAL A 222 18.02 11.69 0.29
C VAL A 222 18.82 12.59 -0.64
N LEU A 223 18.77 13.92 -0.43
CA LEU A 223 19.46 14.90 -1.25
C LEU A 223 20.93 15.12 -0.86
N GLY A 224 21.31 14.73 0.36
CA GLY A 224 22.63 14.94 0.95
C GLY A 224 23.80 14.44 0.09
N PRO A 225 23.75 13.24 -0.50
CA PRO A 225 24.80 12.78 -1.41
C PRO A 225 25.04 13.72 -2.60
N THR A 226 23.98 14.15 -3.28
CA THR A 226 24.08 15.08 -4.42
C THR A 226 24.58 16.45 -3.96
N MET A 227 24.10 16.95 -2.82
CA MET A 227 24.58 18.21 -2.25
C MET A 227 26.08 18.18 -1.93
N ARG A 228 26.61 17.07 -1.43
CA ARG A 228 28.06 16.93 -1.15
C ARG A 228 28.90 16.88 -2.42
N GLN A 229 28.37 16.29 -3.49
CA GLN A 229 29.10 16.11 -4.74
C GLN A 229 29.05 17.36 -5.61
N ASP A 230 27.84 17.90 -5.84
CA ASP A 230 27.63 19.06 -6.69
C ASP A 230 26.36 19.86 -6.28
N PRO A 231 26.51 20.89 -5.42
CA PRO A 231 25.42 21.79 -5.05
C PRO A 231 24.79 22.53 -6.23
N ARG A 232 25.54 22.74 -7.33
CA ARG A 232 25.04 23.45 -8.52
C ARG A 232 24.13 22.55 -9.35
N VAL A 233 24.40 21.25 -9.42
CA VAL A 233 23.47 20.31 -10.07
C VAL A 233 22.13 20.23 -9.33
N LEU A 234 22.16 20.27 -8.00
CA LEU A 234 20.94 20.14 -7.20
C LEU A 234 20.05 21.39 -7.26
N PHE A 235 20.65 22.57 -7.15
CA PHE A 235 19.89 23.82 -7.01
C PHE A 235 20.00 24.76 -8.22
N GLY A 236 20.92 24.51 -9.15
CA GLY A 236 21.31 25.50 -10.16
C GLY A 236 21.75 26.80 -9.50
N ASP A 237 21.21 27.90 -9.99
CA ASP A 237 21.35 29.25 -9.40
C ASP A 237 20.24 29.59 -8.38
N GLY A 238 19.36 28.63 -8.05
CA GLY A 238 18.25 28.84 -7.13
C GLY A 238 18.65 28.68 -5.65
N GLU A 239 17.82 29.23 -4.76
CA GLU A 239 17.97 29.10 -3.29
C GLU A 239 17.01 28.09 -2.65
N LYS A 240 16.06 27.58 -3.45
CA LYS A 240 15.06 26.63 -3.02
C LYS A 240 14.69 25.68 -4.14
N LEU A 241 14.36 24.45 -3.78
CA LEU A 241 13.74 23.46 -4.65
C LEU A 241 12.51 22.86 -3.96
N GLU A 242 11.57 22.37 -4.77
CA GLU A 242 10.48 21.53 -4.30
C GLU A 242 10.77 20.09 -4.68
N ILE A 243 10.77 19.18 -3.70
CA ILE A 243 10.82 17.74 -3.92
C ILE A 243 9.50 17.12 -3.48
N ARG A 244 9.05 16.11 -4.23
CA ARG A 244 7.86 15.31 -3.87
C ARG A 244 8.29 13.97 -3.30
N CYS A 245 7.66 13.58 -2.19
CA CYS A 245 7.86 12.25 -1.64
C CYS A 245 7.39 11.20 -2.67
N PRO A 246 8.24 10.26 -3.11
CA PRO A 246 7.86 9.29 -4.14
C PRO A 246 6.82 8.27 -3.64
N ARG A 247 6.54 8.22 -2.33
CA ARG A 247 5.58 7.26 -1.75
C ARG A 247 4.16 7.81 -1.63
N CYS A 248 4.02 9.09 -1.31
CA CYS A 248 2.72 9.72 -1.04
C CYS A 248 2.49 11.05 -1.75
N GLY A 249 3.49 11.58 -2.47
CA GLY A 249 3.38 12.84 -3.21
C GLY A 249 3.47 14.09 -2.37
N ALA A 250 3.76 13.97 -1.07
CA ALA A 250 3.91 15.13 -0.19
C ALA A 250 5.00 16.08 -0.70
N ARG A 251 4.70 17.38 -0.75
CA ARG A 251 5.62 18.41 -1.22
C ARG A 251 6.47 18.90 -0.06
N HIS A 252 7.78 18.92 -0.28
CA HIS A 252 8.76 19.44 0.67
C HIS A 252 9.56 20.55 -0.01
N ALA A 253 9.50 21.75 0.57
CA ALA A 253 10.36 22.85 0.19
C ALA A 253 11.71 22.67 0.89
N VAL A 254 12.78 22.56 0.12
CA VAL A 254 14.14 22.42 0.63
C VAL A 254 14.92 23.66 0.21
N THR A 255 15.48 24.38 1.18
CA THR A 255 16.35 25.53 0.92
C THR A 255 17.80 25.10 0.83
N ARG A 256 18.60 25.85 0.06
CA ARG A 256 20.05 25.66 -0.03
C ARG A 256 20.70 25.76 1.34
N GLU A 257 20.37 26.81 2.09
CA GLU A 257 20.83 27.03 3.46
C GLU A 257 20.59 25.82 4.38
N ALA A 258 19.39 25.24 4.36
CA ALA A 258 19.08 24.07 5.19
C ALA A 258 19.88 22.83 4.78
N MET A 259 20.14 22.65 3.47
CA MET A 259 20.99 21.58 2.97
C MET A 259 22.46 21.77 3.35
N GLU A 260 22.97 23.00 3.28
CA GLU A 260 24.34 23.34 3.70
C GLU A 260 24.55 23.07 5.18
N ALA A 261 23.62 23.52 6.02
CA ALA A 261 23.63 23.23 7.46
C ALA A 261 23.59 21.72 7.74
N PHE A 262 22.64 20.99 7.11
CA PHE A 262 22.51 19.55 7.30
C PHE A 262 23.77 18.77 6.90
N VAL A 263 24.39 19.12 5.76
CA VAL A 263 25.61 18.45 5.29
C VAL A 263 26.82 18.80 6.17
N ALA A 264 26.89 20.00 6.73
CA ALA A 264 27.93 20.40 7.67
C ALA A 264 27.84 19.61 8.98
N ASP A 265 26.63 19.39 9.50
CA ASP A 265 26.37 18.67 10.76
C ASP A 265 26.51 17.15 10.63
N THR A 266 26.35 16.59 9.43
CA THR A 266 26.40 15.14 9.16
C THR A 266 27.73 14.69 8.53
N LYS A 267 28.82 15.42 8.80
CA LYS A 267 30.19 15.01 8.43
C LYS A 267 30.70 13.83 9.24
#